data_AF-A0A174IAA1-F1
#
_entry.id   AF-A0A174IAA1-F1
#
_cell.length_a   1.000
_cell.length_b   1.000
_cell.length_c   1.000
_cell.angle_alpha   90.00
_cell.angle_beta   90.00
_cell.angle_gamma   90.00
#
_symmetry.space_group_name_H-M   'P 1'
#
loop_
_entity.id
_entity.type
_entity.pdbx_description
1 polymer ?
#
loop_
_entity_poly.entity_id
_entity_poly.type
_entity_poly.pdbx_seq_one_letter_code
_entity_poly.pdbx_strand_id
1 'polypeptide(L)'
;MLEQLIERILPTIIAALELMGIFIVAVSALSAFGRYLKSLFTRTPCDVKFALANGLALSLEFKMAAEILKTVLVRDLKELLVLGAVILLRALLSFLIHFEMKGTHPPK
;
A
#
# COMPACT_ATOMS: atom_id res chain seq x y z
N MET A 1 19.24 -28.87 -0.78
CA MET A 1 17.93 -29.28 -1.33
C MET A 1 16.81 -28.35 -0.87
N LEU A 2 16.55 -28.19 0.44
CA LEU A 2 15.45 -27.33 0.93
C LEU A 2 15.70 -25.83 0.70
N GLU A 3 16.93 -25.34 0.89
CA GLU A 3 17.28 -23.92 0.66
C GLU A 3 17.10 -23.50 -0.81
N GLN A 4 17.57 -24.32 -1.76
CA GLN A 4 17.37 -24.09 -3.20
C GLN A 4 15.88 -24.11 -3.61
N LEU A 5 15.06 -24.89 -2.92
CA LEU A 5 13.62 -24.94 -3.15
C LEU A 5 12.95 -23.64 -2.67
N ILE A 6 13.35 -23.16 -1.49
CA ILE A 6 12.89 -21.88 -0.92
C ILE A 6 13.31 -20.73 -1.84
N GLU A 7 14.57 -20.65 -2.26
CA GLU A 7 15.07 -19.60 -3.16
C GLU A 7 14.33 -19.53 -4.49
N ARG A 8 13.78 -20.64 -4.99
CA ARG A 8 12.98 -20.66 -6.23
C ARG A 8 11.53 -20.24 -6.02
N ILE A 9 10.90 -20.67 -4.93
CA ILE A 9 9.46 -20.52 -4.72
C ILE A 9 9.14 -19.16 -4.08
N LEU A 10 9.93 -18.74 -3.09
CA LEU A 10 9.66 -17.53 -2.32
C LEU A 10 9.57 -16.26 -3.18
N PRO A 11 10.44 -16.03 -4.19
CA PRO A 11 10.32 -14.86 -5.06
C PRO A 11 8.99 -14.80 -5.80
N THR A 12 8.47 -15.96 -6.21
CA THR A 12 7.16 -16.06 -6.88
C THR A 12 6.04 -15.69 -5.92
N ILE A 13 6.12 -16.14 -4.67
CA ILE A 13 5.13 -15.81 -3.62
C ILE A 13 5.19 -14.31 -3.29
N ILE A 14 6.39 -13.75 -3.13
CA ILE A 14 6.59 -12.32 -2.86
C ILE A 14 5.97 -11.48 -3.97
N ALA A 15 6.26 -11.80 -5.23
CA ALA A 15 5.69 -11.09 -6.39
C ALA A 15 4.16 -11.20 -6.42
N ALA A 16 3.60 -12.36 -6.09
CA ALA A 16 2.15 -12.55 -6.02
C ALA A 16 1.51 -11.68 -4.92
N LEU A 17 2.10 -11.62 -3.72
CA LEU A 17 1.61 -10.79 -2.62
C LEU A 17 1.71 -9.29 -2.93
N GLU A 18 2.81 -8.84 -3.55
CA GLU A 18 2.95 -7.47 -4.03
C GLU A 18 1.87 -7.14 -5.06
N LEU A 19 1.63 -8.04 -6.00
CA LEU A 19 0.62 -7.87 -7.04
C LEU A 19 -0.80 -7.81 -6.46
N MET A 20 -1.11 -8.61 -5.46
CA MET A 20 -2.37 -8.53 -4.71
C MET A 20 -2.52 -7.18 -4.01
N GLY A 21 -1.48 -6.70 -3.33
CA GLY A 21 -1.48 -5.38 -2.71
C GLY A 21 -1.75 -4.26 -3.71
N ILE A 22 -1.03 -4.25 -4.84
CA ILE A 22 -1.22 -3.27 -5.93
C ILE A 22 -2.64 -3.33 -6.48
N PHE A 23 -3.16 -4.54 -6.70
CA PHE A 23 -4.52 -4.73 -7.22
C PHE A 23 -5.57 -4.17 -6.26
N ILE A 24 -5.46 -4.42 -4.97
CA ILE A 24 -6.38 -3.92 -3.95
C ILE A 24 -6.34 -2.39 -3.91
N VAL A 25 -5.14 -1.77 -3.90
CA VAL A 25 -5.01 -0.29 -4.00
C VAL A 25 -5.76 0.23 -5.23
N ALA A 26 -5.52 -0.38 -6.40
CA ALA A 26 -6.10 0.08 -7.66
C ALA A 26 -7.63 0.01 -7.64
N VAL A 27 -8.20 -1.12 -7.21
CA VAL A 27 -9.66 -1.32 -7.15
C VAL A 27 -10.31 -0.39 -6.13
N SER A 28 -9.72 -0.26 -4.93
CA SER A 28 -10.24 0.62 -3.88
C SER A 28 -10.16 2.09 -4.27
N ALA A 29 -9.06 2.52 -4.89
CA ALA A 29 -8.90 3.88 -5.41
C ALA A 29 -9.91 4.18 -6.53
N LEU A 30 -10.04 3.28 -7.52
CA LEU A 30 -10.96 3.47 -8.65
C LEU A 30 -12.42 3.50 -8.17
N SER A 31 -12.78 2.60 -7.25
CA SER A 31 -14.12 2.55 -6.68
C SER A 31 -14.44 3.79 -5.85
N ALA A 32 -13.48 4.27 -5.05
CA ALA A 32 -13.64 5.47 -4.25
C ALA A 32 -13.76 6.72 -5.15
N PHE A 33 -12.92 6.82 -6.18
CA PHE A 33 -12.95 7.92 -7.14
C PHE A 33 -14.26 7.96 -7.93
N GLY A 34 -14.75 6.82 -8.42
CA GLY A 34 -16.03 6.73 -9.11
C GLY A 34 -17.21 7.17 -8.23
N ARG A 35 -17.22 6.74 -6.95
CA ARG A 35 -18.24 7.19 -5.98
C ARG A 35 -18.11 8.67 -5.65
N TYR A 36 -16.90 9.20 -5.57
CA TYR A 36 -16.64 10.62 -5.35
C TYR A 36 -17.20 11.47 -6.50
N LEU A 37 -16.94 11.10 -7.77
CA LEU A 37 -17.52 11.80 -8.92
C LEU A 37 -19.04 11.75 -8.91
N LYS A 38 -19.64 10.60 -8.59
CA LYS A 38 -21.10 10.46 -8.48
C LYS A 38 -21.67 11.33 -7.36
N SER A 39 -21.04 11.33 -6.18
CA SER A 39 -21.44 12.17 -5.04
C SER A 39 -21.32 13.67 -5.35
N LEU A 40 -20.30 14.08 -6.11
CA LEU A 40 -20.17 15.46 -6.59
C LEU A 40 -21.35 15.89 -7.47
N PHE A 41 -21.88 14.98 -8.29
CA PHE A 41 -23.03 15.24 -9.16
C PHE A 41 -24.38 15.12 -8.42
N THR A 42 -24.48 14.26 -7.40
CA THR A 42 -25.76 13.90 -6.75
C THR A 42 -25.92 14.47 -5.32
N ARG A 43 -24.93 15.18 -4.76
CA ARG A 43 -24.94 15.82 -3.42
C ARG A 43 -25.34 14.92 -2.24
N THR A 44 -25.26 13.60 -2.38
CA THR A 44 -25.51 12.64 -1.30
C THR A 44 -24.25 12.34 -0.50
N PRO A 45 -24.29 12.38 0.84
CA PRO A 45 -23.18 11.99 1.69
C PRO A 45 -22.93 10.49 1.51
N CYS A 46 -21.70 10.12 1.18
CA CYS A 46 -21.33 8.74 0.93
C CYS A 46 -20.01 8.45 1.64
N ASP A 47 -19.91 7.31 2.33
CA ASP A 47 -18.74 6.88 3.14
C ASP A 47 -17.56 6.42 2.28
N VAL A 48 -17.22 7.20 1.26
CA VAL A 48 -16.13 6.95 0.31
C VAL A 48 -14.78 6.90 1.03
N LYS A 49 -14.60 7.74 2.06
CA LYS A 49 -13.37 7.81 2.86
C LYS A 49 -13.10 6.51 3.62
N PHE A 50 -14.13 5.91 4.22
CA PHE A 50 -14.00 4.67 4.99
C PHE A 50 -13.64 3.49 4.07
N ALA A 51 -14.33 3.36 2.93
CA ALA A 51 -14.05 2.32 1.96
C ALA A 51 -12.63 2.42 1.37
N LEU A 52 -12.15 3.62 1.08
CA LEU A 52 -10.79 3.85 0.60
C LEU A 52 -9.75 3.54 1.68
N ALA A 53 -9.95 4.02 2.92
CA ALA A 53 -9.03 3.79 4.02
C ALA A 53 -8.88 2.30 4.34
N ASN A 54 -9.99 1.54 4.34
CA ASN A 54 -9.98 0.11 4.58
C ASN A 54 -9.25 -0.66 3.45
N GLY A 55 -9.48 -0.28 2.20
CA GLY A 55 -8.77 -0.87 1.06
C GLY A 55 -7.27 -0.58 1.06
N LEU A 56 -6.87 0.64 1.42
CA LEU A 56 -5.47 1.00 1.58
C LEU A 56 -4.82 0.24 2.74
N ALA A 57 -5.48 0.11 3.89
CA ALA A 57 -4.98 -0.67 5.02
C ALA A 57 -4.73 -2.13 4.64
N LEU A 58 -5.71 -2.78 3.99
CA LEU A 58 -5.56 -4.15 3.52
C LEU A 58 -4.40 -4.31 2.54
N SER A 59 -4.25 -3.36 1.60
CA SER A 59 -3.12 -3.41 0.66
C SER A 59 -1.76 -3.30 1.33
N LEU A 60 -1.67 -2.54 2.43
CA LEU A 60 -0.45 -2.39 3.20
C LEU A 60 -0.10 -3.67 3.95
N GLU A 61 -1.08 -4.41 4.47
CA GLU A 61 -0.86 -5.72 5.07
C GLU A 61 -0.24 -6.72 4.08
N PHE A 62 -0.77 -6.76 2.84
CA PHE A 62 -0.19 -7.60 1.78
C PHE A 62 1.23 -7.19 1.38
N LYS A 63 1.48 -5.88 1.25
CA LYS A 63 2.83 -5.38 0.97
C LYS A 63 3.80 -5.70 2.12
N MET A 64 3.38 -5.50 3.36
CA MET A 64 4.19 -5.80 4.54
C MET A 64 4.51 -7.31 4.62
N ALA A 65 3.54 -8.18 4.32
CA ALA A 65 3.76 -9.62 4.26
C ALA A 65 4.81 -9.99 3.20
N ALA A 66 4.74 -9.38 2.01
CA ALA A 66 5.75 -9.58 0.96
C ALA A 66 7.14 -9.10 1.38
N GLU A 67 7.21 -7.98 2.09
CA GLU A 67 8.45 -7.39 2.60
C GLU A 67 9.09 -8.28 3.69
N ILE A 68 8.29 -8.84 4.59
CA ILE A 68 8.71 -9.84 5.58
C ILE A 68 9.26 -11.10 4.88
N LEU A 69 8.57 -11.62 3.86
CA LEU A 69 9.04 -12.78 3.10
C LEU A 69 10.35 -12.50 2.34
N LYS A 70 10.55 -11.26 1.88
CA LYS A 70 11.77 -10.82 1.20
C LYS A 70 12.98 -10.81 2.16
N THR A 71 12.77 -10.55 3.46
CA THR A 71 13.83 -10.64 4.48
C THR A 71 14.24 -12.08 4.78
N VAL A 72 13.36 -13.06 4.56
CA VAL A 72 13.67 -14.48 4.70
C VAL A 72 14.58 -14.98 3.57
N LEU A 73 14.50 -14.36 2.38
CA LEU A 73 15.31 -14.73 1.22
C LEU A 73 16.74 -14.16 1.28
N VAL A 74 16.91 -12.95 1.82
CA VAL A 74 18.20 -12.23 1.83
C VAL A 74 18.85 -12.36 3.20
N ARG A 75 19.91 -13.17 3.30
CA ARG A 75 20.74 -13.27 4.53
C ARG A 75 21.76 -12.12 4.68
N ASP A 76 21.91 -11.23 3.69
CA ASP A 76 22.78 -10.05 3.76
C ASP A 76 21.97 -8.77 4.06
N LEU A 77 21.86 -8.47 5.36
CA LEU A 77 20.97 -7.46 5.92
C LEU A 77 21.26 -6.02 5.43
N LYS A 78 22.43 -5.74 4.83
CA LYS A 78 22.84 -4.37 4.49
C LYS A 78 22.14 -3.80 3.27
N GLU A 79 22.03 -4.55 2.17
CA GLU A 79 21.34 -4.07 0.95
C GLU A 79 19.83 -3.98 1.15
N LEU A 80 19.27 -4.91 1.94
CA LEU A 80 17.86 -4.92 2.29
C LEU A 80 17.46 -3.72 3.16
N LEU A 81 18.34 -3.30 4.07
CA LEU A 81 18.12 -2.14 4.95
C LEU A 81 18.10 -0.84 4.15
N VAL A 82 18.96 -0.69 3.13
CA VAL A 82 18.94 0.47 2.25
C VAL A 82 17.63 0.52 1.45
N LEU A 83 17.19 -0.61 0.90
CA LEU A 83 15.95 -0.67 0.12
C LEU A 83 14.71 -0.39 1.00
N GLY A 84 14.66 -0.98 2.21
CA GLY A 84 13.59 -0.74 3.18
C GLY A 84 13.55 0.71 3.68
N ALA A 85 14.72 1.32 3.91
CA ALA A 85 14.81 2.73 4.29
C ALA A 85 14.22 3.66 3.22
N VAL A 86 14.48 3.40 1.93
CA VAL A 86 13.94 4.19 0.82
C VAL A 86 12.41 4.06 0.74
N ILE A 87 11.87 2.86 0.92
CA ILE A 87 10.42 2.61 0.89
C ILE A 87 9.73 3.29 2.08
N LEU A 88 10.32 3.22 3.28
CA LEU A 88 9.82 3.89 4.48
C LEU A 88 9.81 5.42 4.31
N LEU A 89 10.90 5.98 3.76
CA LEU A 89 10.99 7.41 3.47
C LEU A 89 9.88 7.86 2.50
N ARG A 90 9.62 7.05 1.47
CA ARG A 90 8.56 7.32 0.47
C ARG A 90 7.16 7.27 1.08
N ALA A 91 6.91 6.33 1.99
CA ALA A 91 5.65 6.22 2.71
C ALA A 91 5.44 7.42 3.65
N LEU A 92 6.48 7.79 4.41
CA LEU A 92 6.42 8.92 5.35
C LEU A 92 6.21 10.26 4.63
N LEU A 93 6.95 10.53 3.55
CA LEU A 93 6.75 11.73 2.71
C LEU A 93 5.33 11.79 2.14
N SER A 94 4.84 10.67 1.59
CA SER A 94 3.49 10.61 1.03
C SER A 94 2.41 10.80 2.11
N PHE A 95 2.63 10.25 3.30
CA PHE A 95 1.72 10.39 4.45
C PHE A 95 1.73 11.82 5.01
N LEU A 96 2.90 12.44 5.14
CA LEU A 96 3.05 13.81 5.63
C LEU A 96 2.36 14.81 4.70
N ILE A 97 2.53 14.65 3.39
CA ILE A 97 1.85 15.48 2.38
C ILE A 97 0.32 15.28 2.47
N HIS A 98 -0.14 14.04 2.65
CA HIS A 98 -1.56 13.76 2.86
C HIS A 98 -2.12 14.40 4.15
N PHE A 99 -1.29 14.51 5.19
CA PHE A 99 -1.65 15.10 6.47
C PHE A 99 -1.66 16.63 6.42
N GLU A 100 -0.66 17.24 5.78
CA GLU A 100 -0.62 18.69 5.52
C GLU A 100 -1.80 19.15 4.67
N MET A 101 -2.16 18.39 3.62
CA MET A 101 -3.32 18.72 2.77
C MET A 101 -4.67 18.63 3.51
N LYS A 102 -4.71 18.07 4.72
CA LYS A 102 -5.89 18.08 5.59
C LYS A 102 -5.95 19.30 6.52
N GLY A 103 -4.86 20.05 6.65
CA GLY A 103 -4.73 21.21 7.54
C GLY A 103 -5.15 22.56 6.94
N THR A 104 -5.35 22.65 5.63
CA THR A 104 -5.73 23.92 4.96
C THR A 104 -7.22 23.97 4.66
N HIS A 105 -8.04 24.05 5.70
CA HIS A 105 -9.38 24.63 5.59
C HIS A 105 -9.71 25.50 6.82
N PRO A 106 -9.35 26.78 6.84
CA PRO A 106 -10.27 27.83 7.22
C PRO A 106 -10.91 28.37 5.92
N PRO A 107 -12.24 28.59 5.83
CA PRO A 107 -12.88 29.57 6.70
C PRO A 107 -14.35 29.31 7.07
N LYS A 108 -14.74 30.03 8.14
CA LYS A 108 -16.09 30.38 8.66
C LYS A 108 -16.93 29.28 9.31
#